data_AF-X0TPB4-F1
#
_entry.id   AF-X0TPB4-F1
#
_cell.length_a   1.000
_cell.length_b   1.000
_cell.length_c   1.000
_cell.angle_alpha   90.00
_cell.angle_beta   90.00
_cell.angle_gamma   90.00
#
_symmetry.space_group_name_H-M   'P 1'
#
loop_
_entity.id
_entity.type
_entity.pdbx_description
1 polymer ?
#
loop_
_entity_poly.entity_id
_entity_poly.type
_entity_poly.pdbx_seq_one_letter_code
_entity_poly.pdbx_strand_id
1 'polypeptide(L)' 'SDEEEPWRSMTHKERYMPMQAEPGDHAFFLKKHAIEIKYEDDDYLIVPQSAILVLLREESEGKNPQ' A
#
# COMPACT_ATOMS: atom_id res chain seq x y z
N SER A 1 -17.89 -43.15 -6.06
CA SER A 1 -17.91 -42.11 -5.01
C SER A 1 -16.58 -41.44 -5.09
N ASP A 2 -16.43 -40.61 -6.12
CA ASP A 2 -15.18 -39.97 -6.48
C ASP A 2 -14.87 -38.91 -5.42
N GLU A 3 -13.85 -39.20 -4.64
CA GLU A 3 -13.30 -38.37 -3.59
C GLU A 3 -12.98 -36.99 -4.17
N GLU A 4 -13.63 -35.94 -3.66
CA GLU A 4 -13.36 -34.56 -4.05
C GLU A 4 -11.88 -34.24 -3.78
N GLU A 5 -11.08 -34.25 -4.84
CA GLU A 5 -9.64 -34.09 -4.74
C GLU A 5 -9.27 -32.71 -4.13
N PRO A 6 -8.30 -32.66 -3.19
CA PRO A 6 -8.05 -31.54 -2.27
C PRO A 6 -7.58 -30.24 -2.94
N TRP A 7 -7.31 -30.26 -4.24
CA TRP A 7 -6.90 -29.10 -5.03
C TRP A 7 -8.08 -28.28 -5.54
N ARG A 8 -9.32 -28.78 -5.48
CA ARG A 8 -10.52 -28.03 -5.91
C ARG A 8 -11.04 -27.03 -4.88
N SER A 9 -10.67 -27.16 -3.60
CA SER A 9 -11.17 -26.32 -2.51
C SER A 9 -10.25 -25.15 -2.17
N MET A 10 -9.70 -24.47 -3.17
CA MET A 10 -9.12 -23.15 -2.97
C MET A 10 -9.62 -22.26 -4.10
N THR A 11 -10.93 -21.95 -4.06
CA THR A 11 -11.43 -20.69 -4.58
C THR A 11 -10.51 -19.63 -4.00
N HIS A 12 -9.54 -19.19 -4.80
CA HIS A 12 -8.57 -18.16 -4.48
C HIS A 12 -9.40 -16.93 -4.17
N LYS A 13 -9.76 -16.76 -2.90
CA LYS A 13 -10.33 -15.52 -2.40
C LYS A 13 -9.19 -14.54 -2.57
N GLU A 14 -9.21 -13.81 -3.68
CA GLU A 14 -8.19 -12.83 -4.02
C GLU A 14 -7.93 -12.02 -2.76
N ARG A 15 -6.76 -12.22 -2.17
CA ARG A 15 -6.44 -11.63 -0.87
C ARG A 15 -6.14 -10.17 -1.16
N TYR A 16 -7.18 -9.34 -1.18
CA TYR A 16 -7.04 -7.90 -1.30
C TYR A 16 -6.26 -7.39 -0.10
N MET A 17 -5.02 -6.97 -0.33
CA MET A 17 -4.26 -6.23 0.66
C MET A 17 -4.59 -4.75 0.45
N PRO A 18 -5.11 -4.05 1.47
CA PRO A 18 -5.39 -2.63 1.34
C PRO A 18 -4.08 -1.85 1.16
N MET A 19 -4.21 -0.64 0.61
CA MET A 19 -3.09 0.30 0.54
C MET A 19 -2.61 0.61 1.96
N GLN A 20 -1.32 0.44 2.20
CA GLN A 20 -0.72 0.66 3.53
C GLN A 20 -0.43 2.15 3.81
N ALA A 21 -0.20 2.93 2.75
CA ALA A 21 0.03 4.37 2.84
C ALA A 21 -1.28 5.12 3.05
N GLU A 22 -1.26 6.15 3.88
CA GLU A 22 -2.36 7.08 4.10
C GLU A 22 -1.89 8.53 3.90
N PRO A 23 -2.81 9.47 3.61
CA PRO A 23 -2.47 10.89 3.57
C PRO A 23 -1.82 11.35 4.87
N GLY A 24 -0.69 12.05 4.76
CA GLY A 24 0.12 12.49 5.90
C GLY A 24 1.29 11.57 6.25
N ASP A 25 1.35 10.36 5.67
CA ASP A 25 2.53 9.51 5.81
C ASP A 25 3.74 10.12 5.08
N HIS A 26 4.90 10.04 5.73
CA HIS A 26 6.18 10.26 5.06
C HIS A 26 6.70 8.91 4.55
N ALA A 27 7.31 8.89 3.37
CA ALA A 27 7.76 7.65 2.74
C ALA A 27 9.23 7.70 2.32
N PHE A 28 9.97 6.63 2.60
CA PHE A 28 11.22 6.32 1.90
C PHE A 28 10.91 5.39 0.74
N PHE A 29 11.39 5.72 -0.46
CA PHE A 29 11.10 4.97 -1.67
C PHE A 29 12.27 5.00 -2.66
N LEU A 30 12.24 4.09 -3.63
CA LEU A 30 13.24 4.03 -4.70
C LEU A 30 12.88 5.00 -5.83
N LYS A 31 13.57 6.16 -5.90
CA LYS A 31 13.32 7.18 -6.95
C LYS A 31 13.34 6.61 -8.38
N LYS A 32 14.20 5.62 -8.67
CA LYS A 32 14.30 4.99 -10.00
C LYS A 32 13.00 4.37 -10.53
N HIS A 33 12.02 4.11 -9.67
CA HIS A 33 10.71 3.56 -10.04
C HIS A 33 9.57 4.57 -9.91
N ALA A 34 9.87 5.82 -9.51
CA ALA A 34 8.89 6.88 -9.41
C ALA A 34 8.67 7.54 -10.76
N ILE A 35 7.44 8.00 -11.00
CA ILE A 35 7.06 8.76 -12.19
C ILE A 35 6.80 10.19 -11.75
N GLU A 36 7.58 11.13 -12.31
CA GLU A 36 7.38 12.57 -12.09
C GLU A 36 6.20 13.06 -12.94
N ILE A 37 5.27 13.79 -12.32
CA ILE A 37 4.13 14.42 -12.98
C ILE A 37 4.02 15.88 -12.54
N LYS A 38 3.40 16.71 -13.38
CA LYS A 38 3.05 18.08 -13.03
C LYS A 38 1.54 18.26 -13.02
N TYR A 39 1.00 18.85 -11.96
CA TYR A 39 -0.42 19.10 -11.79
C TYR A 39 -0.64 20.42 -11.08
N GLU A 40 -1.51 21.29 -11.61
CA GLU A 40 -1.80 22.62 -11.02
C GLU A 40 -0.53 23.42 -10.66
N ASP A 41 0.45 23.44 -11.57
CA ASP A 41 1.76 24.08 -11.43
C ASP A 41 2.71 23.47 -10.37
N ASP A 42 2.27 22.45 -9.65
CA ASP A 42 3.06 21.71 -8.65
C ASP A 42 3.62 20.39 -9.20
N ASP A 43 4.80 20.01 -8.72
CA ASP A 43 5.48 18.77 -9.07
C ASP A 43 5.11 17.64 -8.08
N TYR A 44 4.72 16.48 -8.61
CA TYR A 44 4.34 15.30 -7.84
C TYR A 44 5.07 14.05 -8.31
N LEU A 45 5.04 13.01 -7.47
CA LEU A 45 5.58 11.69 -7.77
C LEU A 45 4.49 10.63 -7.61
N ILE A 46 4.29 9.82 -8.65
CA ILE A 46 3.58 8.55 -8.55
C ILE A 46 4.59 7.47 -8.19
N VAL A 47 4.41 6.85 -7.02
CA VAL A 47 5.30 5.81 -6.50
C VAL A 47 4.54 4.49 -6.37
N PRO A 48 4.95 3.41 -7.07
CA PRO A 48 4.36 2.09 -6.89
C PRO A 48 4.56 1.56 -5.46
N GLN A 49 3.56 0.85 -4.90
CA GLN A 49 3.66 0.27 -3.55
C GLN A 49 4.92 -0.60 -3.36
N SER A 50 5.30 -1.38 -4.38
CA SER A 50 6.49 -2.22 -4.35
C SER A 50 7.82 -1.45 -4.30
N ALA A 51 7.81 -0.15 -4.60
CA ALA A 51 8.97 0.72 -4.52
C ALA A 51 9.06 1.51 -3.20
N ILE A 52 8.03 1.44 -2.35
CA ILE A 52 8.01 2.01 -1.01
C ILE A 52 8.82 1.09 -0.08
N LEU A 53 9.82 1.63 0.58
CA LEU A 53 10.69 0.92 1.50
C LEU A 53 10.17 1.01 2.94
N VAL A 54 9.74 2.21 3.35
CA VAL A 54 9.27 2.50 4.71
C VAL A 54 8.20 3.60 4.64
N LEU A 55 7.15 3.43 5.44
CA LEU A 55 6.17 4.47 5.76
C LEU A 55 6.39 4.90 7.21
N LEU A 56 6.55 6.20 7.43
CA LEU A 56 6.62 6.84 8.73
C LEU A 56 5.32 7.59 8.97
N ARG A 57 4.56 7.13 9.96
CA ARG A 57 3.36 7.80 10.44
C ARG A 57 3.68 8.47 11.75
N GLU A 58 3.47 9.78 11.80
CA GLU A 58 3.49 10.49 13.08
C GLU A 58 2.27 10.04 13.88
N GLU A 59 2.48 9.58 15.11
CA GLU A 59 1.36 9.43 16.04
C GLU A 59 0.80 10.83 16.27
N SER A 60 -0.43 11.05 15.81
CA SER A 60 -1.16 12.24 16.23
C SER A 60 -1.28 12.17 17.75
N GLU A 61 -0.80 13.19 18.47
CA GLU A 61 -0.97 13.38 19.92
C GLU A 61 -2.46 13.60 20.27
N GLY A 62 -3.34 12.68 19.92
CA GLY A 62 -4.76 12.97 19.83
C GLY A 62 -5.66 11.78 19.61
N LYS A 63 -5.43 10.67 20.33
CA LYS A 63 -6.48 9.71 20.75
C LYS A 63 -6.01 8.75 21.85
N ASN A 64 -5.57 9.31 22.99
CA ASN A 64 -5.94 8.73 24.28
C ASN A 64 -5.77 9.74 25.42
N PRO A 65 -6.87 10.24 25.99
CA PRO A 65 -6.94 10.30 27.44
C PRO A 65 -8.17 9.52 27.94
N GLN A 66 -7.86 8.39 28.60
CA GLN A 66 -8.67 7.57 29.52
C GLN A 66 -9.98 6.96 29.03
#